data_AF-A0A959E7V5-F1
#
_entry.id   AF-A0A959E7V5-F1
#
_cell.length_a   1.000
_cell.length_b   1.000
_cell.length_c   1.000
_cell.angle_alpha   90.00
_cell.angle_beta   90.00
_cell.angle_gamma   90.00
#
_symmetry.space_group_name_H-M   'P 1'
#
loop_
_entity.id
_entity.type
_entity.pdbx_description
1 polymer ?
#
loop_
_entity_poly.entity_id
_entity_poly.type
_entity_poly.pdbx_seq_one_letter_code
_entity_poly.pdbx_strand_id
1 'polypeptide(L)'
;MPYYQSTYYSRIFRDFKEIDAVNYRRVIRFYEEKEEEIKRLDFDEYFELIVAYVNALFEVGAYQKHLLMVDVVIEMAIVHNVKMYRGEDIYQKMLFRKSASWYNIMEYDKAEYILRELIKIDPYSEDTILFLRKCLRKKAPGFLNNAKAFSIFLFLLSAFLISIEVLFIRPFYKEQVAEIEATRTGIFLLGCTVLAGGVLLHRWLVQRKVSLFVAKRRNAKIY
;
A
#
# COMPACT_ATOMS: atom_id res chain seq x y z
N MET A 1 -37.24 19.99 -0.93
CA MET A 1 -36.96 21.18 -1.77
C MET A 1 -36.56 20.67 -3.15
N PRO A 2 -37.18 21.12 -4.24
CA PRO A 2 -36.79 20.71 -5.59
C PRO A 2 -35.46 21.39 -5.94
N TYR A 3 -34.46 20.61 -6.36
CA TYR A 3 -33.19 21.13 -6.86
C TYR A 3 -33.46 21.84 -8.19
N TYR A 4 -33.18 23.15 -8.23
CA TYR A 4 -33.25 23.94 -9.46
C TYR A 4 -32.01 23.61 -10.30
N GLN A 5 -32.14 22.69 -11.25
CA GLN A 5 -31.06 22.43 -12.21
C GLN A 5 -30.98 23.61 -13.19
N SER A 6 -29.92 24.42 -13.04
CA SER A 6 -29.54 25.40 -14.07
C SER A 6 -29.32 24.65 -15.39
N THR A 7 -30.03 25.05 -16.45
CA THR A 7 -29.83 24.47 -17.79
C THR A 7 -28.47 24.85 -18.41
N TYR A 8 -27.71 25.75 -17.77
CA TYR A 8 -26.42 26.23 -18.24
C TYR A 8 -25.30 25.90 -17.26
N TYR A 9 -24.33 25.12 -17.72
CA TYR A 9 -23.07 24.89 -17.01
C TYR A 9 -22.28 26.19 -16.87
N SER A 10 -21.59 26.36 -15.73
CA SER A 10 -20.69 27.47 -15.51
C SER A 10 -19.59 27.51 -16.57
N ARG A 11 -19.05 28.69 -16.84
CA ARG A 11 -17.94 28.83 -17.80
C ARG A 11 -16.73 28.00 -17.37
N ILE A 12 -16.40 28.02 -16.08
CA ILE A 12 -15.27 27.28 -15.52
C ILE A 12 -15.46 25.78 -15.71
N PHE A 13 -16.66 25.25 -15.47
CA PHE A 13 -16.92 23.84 -15.66
C PHE A 13 -16.83 23.43 -17.14
N ARG A 14 -17.28 24.28 -18.06
CA ARG A 14 -17.09 24.04 -19.51
C ARG A 14 -15.62 24.02 -19.90
N ASP A 15 -14.83 25.00 -19.45
CA ASP A 15 -13.38 25.02 -19.67
C ASP A 15 -12.70 23.75 -19.12
N PHE A 16 -13.17 23.24 -17.98
CA PHE A 16 -12.68 22.00 -17.39
C PHE A 16 -13.01 20.78 -18.27
N LYS A 17 -14.22 20.71 -18.83
CA LYS A 17 -14.63 19.60 -19.70
C LYS A 17 -13.85 19.52 -21.00
N GLU A 18 -13.21 20.61 -21.42
CA GLU A 18 -12.28 20.63 -22.56
C GLU A 18 -10.91 20.00 -22.24
N ILE A 19 -10.60 19.82 -20.95
CA ILE A 19 -9.38 19.14 -20.53
C ILE A 19 -9.60 17.63 -20.69
N ASP A 20 -8.74 16.98 -21.46
CA ASP A 20 -8.69 15.53 -21.53
C ASP A 20 -8.54 14.93 -20.12
N ALA A 21 -9.45 14.03 -19.76
CA ALA A 21 -9.51 13.40 -18.45
C ALA A 21 -8.23 12.62 -18.08
N VAL A 22 -7.44 12.21 -19.08
CA VAL A 22 -6.17 11.50 -18.87
C VAL A 22 -5.00 12.49 -18.65
N ASN A 23 -5.18 13.77 -18.95
CA ASN A 23 -4.15 14.79 -18.72
C ASN A 23 -4.15 15.29 -17.27
N TYR A 24 -3.73 14.41 -16.36
CA TYR A 24 -3.75 14.66 -14.92
C TYR A 24 -2.99 15.93 -14.50
N ARG A 25 -1.86 16.23 -15.15
CA ARG A 25 -1.09 17.45 -14.84
C ARG A 25 -1.88 18.72 -15.17
N ARG A 26 -2.63 18.72 -16.27
CA ARG A 26 -3.47 19.86 -16.67
C ARG A 26 -4.69 19.99 -15.76
N VAL A 27 -5.30 18.88 -15.34
CA VAL A 27 -6.38 18.88 -14.34
C VAL A 27 -5.91 19.48 -13.02
N ILE A 28 -4.74 19.06 -12.52
CA ILE A 28 -4.14 19.59 -11.28
C ILE A 28 -3.92 21.10 -11.41
N ARG A 29 -3.25 21.54 -12.47
CA ARG A 29 -2.97 22.96 -12.70
C ARG A 29 -4.25 23.78 -12.79
N PHE A 30 -5.24 23.31 -13.55
CA PHE A 30 -6.52 24.00 -13.71
C PHE A 30 -7.24 24.19 -12.38
N TYR A 31 -7.28 23.14 -11.55
CA TYR A 31 -7.92 23.23 -10.24
C TYR A 31 -7.20 24.22 -9.33
N GLU A 32 -5.87 24.17 -9.29
CA GLU A 32 -5.06 25.01 -8.40
C GLU A 32 -5.07 26.49 -8.81
N GLU A 33 -5.08 26.80 -10.12
CA GLU A 33 -5.16 28.17 -10.62
C GLU A 33 -6.54 28.81 -10.38
N LYS A 34 -7.60 28.01 -10.34
CA LYS A 34 -9.00 28.48 -10.24
C LYS A 34 -9.69 28.04 -8.94
N GLU A 35 -8.94 27.65 -7.92
CA GLU A 35 -9.48 27.00 -6.71
C GLU A 35 -10.61 27.81 -6.06
N GLU A 36 -10.42 29.12 -5.91
CA GLU A 36 -11.39 30.02 -5.29
C GLU A 36 -12.68 30.20 -6.11
N GLU A 37 -12.59 30.12 -7.43
CA GLU A 37 -13.76 30.18 -8.29
C GLU A 37 -14.50 28.83 -8.30
N ILE A 38 -13.74 27.72 -8.31
CA ILE A 38 -14.28 26.36 -8.27
C ILE A 38 -15.07 26.13 -6.98
N LYS A 39 -14.59 26.60 -5.83
CA LYS A 39 -15.30 26.50 -4.53
C LYS A 39 -16.68 27.17 -4.51
N ARG A 40 -16.97 28.06 -5.47
CA ARG A 40 -18.25 28.80 -5.56
C ARG A 40 -19.24 28.15 -6.54
N LEU A 41 -18.83 27.08 -7.22
CA LEU A 41 -19.71 26.34 -8.12
C LEU A 41 -20.83 25.64 -7.34
N ASP A 42 -21.87 25.25 -8.06
CA ASP A 42 -22.88 24.38 -7.48
C ASP A 42 -22.28 23.02 -7.11
N PHE A 43 -23.01 22.26 -6.30
CA PHE A 43 -22.50 20.99 -5.77
C PHE A 43 -22.12 20.02 -6.89
N ASP A 44 -22.95 19.89 -7.94
CA ASP A 44 -22.74 18.89 -8.99
C ASP A 44 -21.46 19.19 -9.79
N GLU A 45 -21.24 20.44 -10.21
CA GLU A 45 -20.03 20.84 -10.92
C GLU A 45 -18.79 20.77 -10.02
N TYR A 46 -18.91 21.29 -8.80
CA TYR A 46 -17.83 21.29 -7.83
C TYR A 46 -17.38 19.86 -7.49
N PHE A 47 -18.33 18.96 -7.22
CA PHE A 47 -18.05 17.58 -6.84
C PHE A 47 -17.30 16.84 -7.94
N GLU A 48 -17.70 17.01 -9.20
CA GLU A 48 -16.98 16.41 -10.32
C GLU A 48 -15.55 16.94 -10.47
N LEU A 49 -15.36 18.25 -10.32
CA LEU A 49 -14.04 18.90 -10.36
C LEU A 49 -13.13 18.41 -9.24
N ILE A 50 -13.59 18.38 -7.99
CA ILE A 50 -12.78 17.92 -6.86
C ILE A 50 -12.45 16.43 -6.97
N VAL A 51 -13.40 15.60 -7.42
CA VAL A 51 -13.14 14.17 -7.66
C VAL A 51 -12.06 13.99 -8.74
N ALA A 52 -12.14 14.73 -9.84
CA ALA A 52 -11.14 14.69 -10.89
C ALA A 52 -9.76 15.16 -10.40
N TYR A 53 -9.73 16.24 -9.62
CA TYR A 53 -8.52 16.77 -9.02
C TYR A 53 -7.84 15.76 -8.08
N VAL A 54 -8.59 15.20 -7.13
CA VAL A 54 -8.08 14.19 -6.19
C VAL A 54 -7.59 12.96 -6.95
N ASN A 55 -8.35 12.48 -7.93
CA ASN A 55 -7.89 11.38 -8.77
C ASN A 55 -6.59 11.71 -9.50
N ALA A 56 -6.47 12.89 -10.09
CA ALA A 56 -5.25 13.31 -10.78
C ALA A 56 -4.03 13.38 -9.83
N LEU A 57 -4.21 13.89 -8.60
CA LEU A 57 -3.14 13.88 -7.58
C LEU A 57 -2.67 12.45 -7.28
N PHE A 58 -3.59 11.50 -7.19
CA PHE A 58 -3.26 10.09 -6.99
C PHE A 58 -2.46 9.51 -8.16
N GLU A 59 -2.94 9.72 -9.40
CA GLU A 59 -2.32 9.16 -10.62
C GLU A 59 -0.92 9.73 -10.88
N VAL A 60 -0.68 11.00 -10.55
CA VAL A 60 0.66 11.64 -10.68
C VAL A 60 1.59 11.28 -9.51
N GLY A 61 1.07 10.61 -8.46
CA GLY A 61 1.87 10.21 -7.30
C GLY A 61 2.09 11.33 -6.27
N ALA A 62 1.29 12.40 -6.31
CA ALA A 62 1.31 13.49 -5.33
C ALA A 62 0.60 13.06 -4.02
N TYR A 63 1.04 11.96 -3.42
CA TYR A 63 0.32 11.26 -2.34
C TYR A 63 0.09 12.10 -1.09
N GLN A 64 1.02 12.97 -0.70
CA GLN A 64 0.83 13.86 0.44
C GLN A 64 -0.33 14.83 0.20
N LYS A 65 -0.37 15.47 -0.98
CA LYS A 65 -1.46 16.40 -1.34
C LYS A 65 -2.78 15.66 -1.55
N HIS A 66 -2.73 14.47 -2.15
CA HIS A 66 -3.90 13.59 -2.23
C HIS A 66 -4.48 13.28 -0.85
N LEU A 67 -3.66 12.96 0.14
CA LEU A 67 -4.11 12.66 1.51
C LEU A 67 -4.79 13.85 2.20
N LEU A 68 -4.40 15.07 1.86
CA LEU A 68 -5.06 16.28 2.37
C LEU A 68 -6.46 16.50 1.75
N MET A 69 -6.64 16.10 0.48
CA MET A 69 -7.84 16.42 -0.29
C MET A 69 -8.85 15.28 -0.39
N VAL A 70 -8.41 14.02 -0.26
CA VAL A 70 -9.29 12.85 -0.41
C VAL A 70 -10.40 12.81 0.65
N ASP A 71 -10.14 13.34 1.84
CA ASP A 71 -11.14 13.40 2.91
C ASP A 71 -12.27 14.38 2.60
N VAL A 72 -11.98 15.46 1.87
CA VAL A 72 -13.01 16.40 1.38
C VAL A 72 -14.00 15.67 0.47
N VAL A 73 -13.49 14.84 -0.46
CA VAL A 73 -14.34 14.07 -1.38
C VAL A 73 -15.15 13.01 -0.63
N ILE A 74 -14.52 12.31 0.33
CA ILE A 74 -15.20 11.29 1.15
C ILE A 74 -16.34 11.93 1.95
N GLU A 75 -16.07 13.05 2.63
CA GLU A 75 -17.06 13.78 3.41
C GLU A 75 -18.22 14.25 2.54
N MET A 76 -17.92 14.85 1.38
CA MET A 76 -18.96 15.32 0.46
C MET A 76 -19.84 14.19 -0.07
N ALA A 77 -19.24 13.06 -0.41
CA ALA A 77 -19.98 11.88 -0.84
C ALA A 77 -20.93 11.36 0.25
N ILE A 78 -20.51 11.38 1.52
CA ILE A 78 -21.36 11.00 2.65
C ILE A 78 -22.47 12.03 2.86
N VAL A 79 -22.12 13.30 3.01
CA VAL A 79 -23.07 14.39 3.35
C VAL A 79 -24.18 14.50 2.29
N HIS A 80 -23.83 14.36 1.02
CA HIS A 80 -24.77 14.46 -0.09
C HIS A 80 -25.32 13.10 -0.57
N ASN A 81 -25.02 12.02 0.17
CA ASN A 81 -25.46 10.65 -0.15
C ASN A 81 -25.09 10.18 -1.58
N VAL A 82 -23.96 10.63 -2.11
CA VAL A 82 -23.44 10.19 -3.41
C VAL A 82 -22.76 8.85 -3.23
N LYS A 83 -23.50 7.76 -3.42
CA LYS A 83 -22.95 6.40 -3.30
C LYS A 83 -22.21 5.96 -4.56
N MET A 84 -22.82 6.17 -5.72
CA MET A 84 -22.28 5.74 -7.02
C MET A 84 -21.86 6.95 -7.84
N TYR A 85 -20.64 6.93 -8.36
CA TYR A 85 -20.13 7.95 -9.28
C TYR A 85 -19.41 7.26 -10.45
N ARG A 86 -19.88 7.55 -11.68
CA ARG A 86 -19.37 6.90 -12.92
C ARG A 86 -19.35 5.36 -12.86
N GLY A 87 -20.37 4.77 -12.21
CA GLY A 87 -20.53 3.31 -12.11
C GLY A 87 -19.77 2.64 -10.97
N GLU A 88 -19.05 3.40 -10.14
CA GLU A 88 -18.25 2.87 -9.03
C GLU A 88 -18.72 3.43 -7.69
N ASP A 89 -18.53 2.66 -6.61
CA ASP A 89 -18.74 3.15 -5.25
C ASP A 89 -17.63 4.15 -4.89
N ILE A 90 -17.99 5.44 -4.88
CA ILE A 90 -17.02 6.52 -4.73
C ILE A 90 -16.35 6.49 -3.36
N TYR A 91 -17.10 6.11 -2.33
CA TYR A 91 -16.60 6.03 -0.96
C TYR A 91 -15.53 4.96 -0.84
N GLN A 92 -15.82 3.75 -1.33
CA GLN A 92 -14.85 2.65 -1.32
C GLN A 92 -13.64 2.95 -2.20
N LYS A 93 -13.84 3.54 -3.39
CA LYS A 93 -12.75 3.95 -4.27
C LYS A 93 -11.80 4.95 -3.61
N MET A 94 -12.35 5.99 -2.98
CA MET A 94 -11.54 7.03 -2.33
C MET A 94 -10.80 6.49 -1.12
N LEU A 95 -11.43 5.65 -0.29
CA LEU A 95 -10.73 4.96 0.80
C LEU A 95 -9.63 4.03 0.30
N PHE A 96 -9.88 3.30 -0.79
CA PHE A 96 -8.87 2.42 -1.37
C PHE A 96 -7.65 3.23 -1.85
N ARG A 97 -7.87 4.33 -2.58
CA ARG A 97 -6.81 5.27 -3.01
C ARG A 97 -6.12 5.97 -1.84
N LYS A 98 -6.84 6.31 -0.77
CA LYS A 98 -6.29 6.85 0.48
C LYS A 98 -5.33 5.86 1.12
N SER A 99 -5.72 4.59 1.23
CA SER A 99 -4.85 3.53 1.75
C SER A 99 -3.60 3.30 0.87
N ALA A 100 -3.76 3.38 -0.46
CA ALA A 100 -2.64 3.33 -1.40
C ALA A 100 -1.67 4.51 -1.23
N SER A 101 -2.20 5.71 -1.00
CA SER A 101 -1.37 6.90 -0.74
C SER A 101 -0.55 6.77 0.55
N TRP A 102 -1.18 6.32 1.65
CA TRP A 102 -0.45 6.00 2.90
C TRP A 102 0.63 4.94 2.69
N TYR A 103 0.32 3.87 1.96
CA TYR A 103 1.27 2.81 1.65
C TYR A 103 2.49 3.33 0.87
N ASN A 104 2.27 4.21 -0.12
CA ASN A 104 3.36 4.74 -0.95
C ASN A 104 4.27 5.71 -0.18
N ILE A 105 3.78 6.36 0.87
CA ILE A 105 4.60 7.16 1.80
C ILE A 105 5.13 6.35 3.00
N MET A 106 5.09 5.02 2.92
CA MET A 106 5.59 4.06 3.94
C MET A 106 4.85 4.07 5.29
N GLU A 107 3.70 4.72 5.37
CA GLU A 107 2.83 4.76 6.56
C GLU A 107 1.91 3.53 6.59
N TYR A 108 2.50 2.34 6.73
CA TYR A 108 1.80 1.07 6.57
C TYR A 108 0.72 0.82 7.63
N ASP A 109 0.83 1.40 8.82
CA ASP A 109 -0.18 1.27 9.89
C ASP A 109 -1.50 1.93 9.50
N LYS A 110 -1.43 3.14 8.92
CA LYS A 110 -2.61 3.88 8.45
C LYS A 110 -3.24 3.20 7.24
N ALA A 111 -2.41 2.68 6.32
CA ALA A 111 -2.88 1.88 5.20
C ALA A 111 -3.58 0.58 5.66
N GLU A 112 -2.98 -0.16 6.60
CA GLU A 112 -3.56 -1.38 7.18
C GLU A 112 -4.94 -1.09 7.79
N TYR A 113 -5.07 -0.01 8.56
CA TYR A 113 -6.32 0.37 9.20
C TYR A 113 -7.45 0.53 8.17
N ILE A 114 -7.25 1.36 7.15
CA ILE A 114 -8.28 1.62 6.12
C ILE A 114 -8.64 0.33 5.36
N LEU A 115 -7.64 -0.47 4.99
CA LEU A 115 -7.87 -1.73 4.28
C LEU A 115 -8.69 -2.73 5.10
N ARG A 116 -8.51 -2.76 6.43
CA ARG A 116 -9.33 -3.59 7.31
C ARG A 116 -10.76 -3.09 7.36
N GLU A 117 -11.00 -1.79 7.42
CA GLU A 117 -12.36 -1.23 7.37
C GLU A 117 -13.04 -1.51 6.03
N LEU A 118 -12.31 -1.38 4.90
CA LEU A 118 -12.85 -1.74 3.58
C LEU A 118 -13.28 -3.21 3.51
N ILE A 119 -12.49 -4.14 4.06
CA ILE A 119 -12.89 -5.57 4.12
C ILE A 119 -14.12 -5.80 5.03
N LYS A 120 -14.35 -4.96 6.06
CA LYS A 120 -15.58 -5.05 6.85
C LYS A 120 -16.79 -4.61 6.04
N ILE A 121 -16.64 -3.60 5.19
CA ILE A 121 -17.70 -3.11 4.30
C ILE A 121 -17.99 -4.16 3.22
N ASP A 122 -16.95 -4.56 2.48
CA ASP A 122 -17.03 -5.61 1.47
C ASP A 122 -15.94 -6.68 1.66
N PRO A 123 -16.29 -7.83 2.28
CA PRO A 123 -15.36 -8.92 2.49
C PRO A 123 -15.10 -9.77 1.22
N TYR A 124 -15.75 -9.45 0.09
CA TYR A 124 -15.56 -10.14 -1.19
C TYR A 124 -14.67 -9.38 -2.17
N SER A 125 -14.27 -8.14 -1.84
CA SER A 125 -13.31 -7.37 -2.63
C SER A 125 -11.91 -8.01 -2.61
N GLU A 126 -11.59 -8.79 -3.65
CA GLU A 126 -10.29 -9.44 -3.80
C GLU A 126 -9.13 -8.44 -3.88
N ASP A 127 -9.33 -7.29 -4.53
CA ASP A 127 -8.32 -6.23 -4.61
C ASP A 127 -7.92 -5.70 -3.24
N THR A 128 -8.91 -5.45 -2.36
CA THR A 128 -8.67 -4.98 -0.99
C THR A 128 -7.93 -6.05 -0.17
N ILE A 129 -8.30 -7.32 -0.34
CA ILE A 129 -7.67 -8.45 0.35
C ILE A 129 -6.21 -8.60 -0.09
N LEU A 130 -5.95 -8.59 -1.39
CA LEU A 130 -4.61 -8.67 -1.97
C LEU A 130 -3.77 -7.48 -1.51
N PHE A 131 -4.35 -6.29 -1.47
CA PHE A 131 -3.63 -5.11 -1.05
C PHE A 131 -3.30 -5.15 0.45
N LEU A 132 -4.20 -5.62 1.31
CA LEU A 132 -3.90 -5.83 2.73
C LEU A 132 -2.77 -6.83 2.93
N ARG A 133 -2.73 -7.94 2.17
CA ARG A 133 -1.61 -8.91 2.20
C ARG A 133 -0.29 -8.24 1.81
N LYS A 134 -0.30 -7.43 0.75
CA LYS A 134 0.89 -6.67 0.30
C LYS A 134 1.36 -5.69 1.37
N CYS A 135 0.44 -4.95 2.00
CA CYS A 135 0.73 -4.01 3.08
C CYS A 135 1.39 -4.71 4.29
N LEU A 136 0.79 -5.80 4.76
CA LEU A 136 1.30 -6.56 5.90
C LEU A 136 2.63 -7.27 5.63
N ARG A 137 2.91 -7.63 4.37
CA ARG A 137 4.24 -8.17 3.99
C ARG A 137 5.35 -7.12 4.07
N LYS A 138 5.03 -5.84 3.88
CA LYS A 138 5.99 -4.72 4.00
C LYS A 138 6.24 -4.29 5.44
N LYS A 139 5.25 -4.49 6.31
CA LYS A 139 5.38 -4.34 7.76
C LYS A 139 6.24 -5.48 8.32
N ALA A 140 7.57 -5.35 8.19
CA ALA A 140 8.54 -6.33 8.65
C ALA A 140 8.55 -6.38 10.19
N PRO A 141 8.11 -7.49 10.83
CA PRO A 141 8.12 -7.58 12.28
C PRO A 141 9.56 -7.65 12.81
N GLY A 142 9.77 -7.24 14.06
CA GLY A 142 11.10 -7.29 14.71
C GLY A 142 11.76 -8.67 14.65
N PHE A 143 10.98 -9.75 14.75
CA PHE A 143 11.49 -11.11 14.57
C PHE A 143 12.17 -11.35 13.21
N LEU A 144 11.61 -10.82 12.11
CA LEU A 144 12.20 -10.96 10.78
C LEU A 144 13.52 -10.18 10.66
N ASN A 145 13.60 -9.02 11.33
CA ASN A 145 14.85 -8.25 11.38
C ASN A 145 15.91 -8.99 12.21
N ASN A 146 15.53 -9.61 13.34
CA ASN A 146 16.42 -10.44 14.14
C ASN A 146 16.92 -11.67 13.35
N ALA A 147 16.04 -12.34 12.61
CA ALA A 147 16.41 -13.46 11.75
C ALA A 147 17.41 -13.04 10.66
N LYS A 148 17.19 -11.89 10.01
CA LYS A 148 18.14 -11.31 9.03
C LYS A 148 19.49 -11.00 9.68
N ALA A 149 19.49 -10.35 10.85
CA ALA A 149 20.72 -10.02 11.56
C ALA A 149 21.52 -11.27 11.95
N PHE A 150 20.83 -12.31 12.45
CA PHE A 150 21.46 -13.59 12.78
C PHE A 150 22.02 -14.30 11.55
N SER A 151 21.31 -14.31 10.43
CA SER A 151 21.84 -14.83 9.17
C SER A 151 23.08 -14.08 8.68
N ILE A 152 23.08 -12.74 8.77
CA ILE A 152 24.26 -11.92 8.43
C ILE A 152 25.45 -12.29 9.32
N PHE A 153 25.22 -12.42 10.63
CA PHE A 153 26.24 -12.85 11.58
C PHE A 153 26.83 -14.23 11.21
N LEU A 154 25.99 -15.22 10.88
CA LEU A 154 26.44 -16.55 10.47
C LEU A 154 27.26 -16.51 9.17
N PHE A 155 26.87 -15.67 8.20
CA PHE A 155 27.64 -15.50 6.98
C PHE A 155 29.00 -14.85 7.22
N LEU A 156 29.08 -13.85 8.10
CA LEU A 156 30.35 -13.24 8.51
C LEU A 156 31.24 -14.24 9.26
N LEU A 157 30.66 -15.03 10.16
CA LEU A 157 31.37 -16.09 10.88
C LEU A 157 31.92 -17.15 9.91
N SER A 158 31.11 -17.58 8.94
CA SER A 158 31.54 -18.52 7.89
C SER A 158 32.68 -17.94 7.06
N ALA A 159 32.59 -16.67 6.64
CA ALA A 159 33.66 -16.00 5.90
C ALA A 159 34.96 -15.89 6.70
N PHE A 160 34.86 -15.60 7.99
CA PHE A 160 36.01 -15.57 8.89
C PHE A 160 36.70 -16.93 9.02
N LEU A 161 35.92 -18.01 9.15
CA LEU A 161 36.44 -19.38 9.16
C LEU A 161 37.15 -19.74 7.85
N ILE A 162 36.64 -19.31 6.70
CA ILE A 162 37.33 -19.48 5.39
C ILE A 162 38.71 -18.82 5.44
N SER A 163 38.79 -17.59 5.95
CA SER A 163 40.07 -16.88 6.02
C SER A 163 41.09 -17.62 6.88
N ILE A 164 40.69 -18.14 8.05
CA ILE A 164 41.58 -18.93 8.92
C ILE A 164 41.98 -20.25 8.24
N GLU A 165 41.02 -20.93 7.60
CA GLU A 165 41.26 -22.18 6.89
C GLU A 165 42.34 -22.03 5.81
N VAL A 166 42.21 -20.99 4.97
CA VAL A 166 43.13 -20.74 3.86
C VAL A 166 44.50 -20.28 4.34
N LEU A 167 44.57 -19.40 5.34
CA LEU A 167 45.83 -18.81 5.80
C LEU A 167 46.63 -19.71 6.74
N PHE A 168 45.96 -20.50 7.60
CA PHE A 168 46.62 -21.25 8.67
C PHE A 168 46.40 -22.75 8.59
N ILE A 169 45.18 -23.24 8.36
CA ILE A 169 44.92 -24.67 8.49
C ILE A 169 45.45 -25.44 7.27
N ARG A 170 45.21 -24.96 6.05
CA ARG A 170 45.70 -25.64 4.84
C ARG A 170 47.24 -25.75 4.79
N PRO A 171 48.02 -24.72 5.18
CA PRO A 171 49.49 -24.85 5.19
C PRO A 171 50.04 -25.72 6.33
N PHE A 172 49.45 -25.67 7.53
CA PHE A 172 50.05 -26.24 8.74
C PHE A 172 49.37 -27.53 9.26
N TYR A 173 48.11 -27.77 8.90
CA TYR A 173 47.21 -28.73 9.57
C TYR A 173 46.33 -29.49 8.55
N LYS A 174 46.98 -30.26 7.66
CA LYS A 174 46.30 -30.96 6.54
C LYS A 174 45.24 -31.98 6.97
N GLU A 175 45.40 -32.61 8.14
CA GLU A 175 44.44 -33.62 8.63
C GLU A 175 43.14 -32.99 9.13
N GLN A 176 43.17 -31.76 9.69
CA GLN A 176 41.97 -31.09 10.21
C GLN A 176 41.17 -30.32 9.15
N VAL A 177 41.61 -30.27 7.90
CA VAL A 177 40.96 -29.48 6.82
C VAL A 177 39.50 -29.92 6.61
N ALA A 178 39.24 -31.22 6.61
CA ALA A 178 37.91 -31.76 6.32
C ALA A 178 36.87 -31.39 7.40
N GLU A 179 37.25 -31.40 8.68
CA GLU A 179 36.36 -31.05 9.80
C GLU A 179 35.99 -29.56 9.77
N ILE A 180 36.97 -28.70 9.44
CA ILE A 180 36.76 -27.25 9.39
C ILE A 180 35.94 -26.86 8.16
N GLU A 181 36.14 -27.55 7.03
CA GLU A 181 35.31 -27.40 5.85
C GLU A 181 33.84 -27.81 6.11
N ALA A 182 33.62 -28.91 6.84
CA ALA A 182 32.28 -29.36 7.23
C ALA A 182 31.58 -28.35 8.15
N THR A 183 32.27 -27.85 9.18
CA THR A 183 31.70 -26.86 10.12
C THR A 183 31.37 -25.54 9.43
N ARG A 184 32.27 -25.01 8.60
CA ARG A 184 32.03 -23.81 7.77
C ARG A 184 30.80 -23.96 6.90
N THR A 185 30.68 -25.08 6.20
CA THR A 185 29.57 -25.37 5.29
C THR A 185 28.26 -25.48 6.09
N GLY A 186 28.29 -26.12 7.26
CA GLY A 186 27.17 -26.19 8.18
C GLY A 186 26.69 -24.80 8.63
N ILE A 187 27.61 -23.92 9.05
CA ILE A 187 27.29 -22.54 9.46
C ILE A 187 26.67 -21.75 8.30
N PHE A 188 27.20 -21.90 7.10
CA PHE A 188 26.67 -21.24 5.90
C PHE A 188 25.25 -21.72 5.59
N LEU A 189 25.02 -23.04 5.59
CA LEU A 189 23.70 -23.63 5.37
C LEU A 189 22.70 -23.23 6.45
N LEU A 190 23.13 -23.14 7.71
CA LEU A 190 22.32 -22.63 8.82
C LEU A 190 21.89 -21.18 8.55
N GLY A 191 22.83 -20.32 8.11
CA GLY A 191 22.53 -18.93 7.76
C GLY A 191 21.46 -18.82 6.66
N CYS A 192 21.58 -19.65 5.61
CA CYS A 192 20.61 -19.73 4.52
C CYS A 192 19.23 -20.22 4.99
N THR A 193 19.17 -21.26 5.81
CA THR A 193 17.91 -21.83 6.30
C THR A 193 17.19 -20.87 7.25
N VAL A 194 17.90 -20.16 8.13
CA VAL A 194 17.30 -19.13 8.99
C VAL A 194 16.71 -17.99 8.15
N LEU A 195 17.44 -17.53 7.13
CA LEU A 195 16.98 -16.42 6.30
C LEU A 195 15.74 -16.80 5.48
N ALA A 196 15.83 -17.93 4.76
CA ALA A 196 14.74 -18.45 3.94
C ALA A 196 13.52 -18.81 4.80
N GLY A 197 13.75 -19.52 5.91
CA GLY A 197 12.72 -19.88 6.89
C GLY A 197 12.01 -18.65 7.44
N GLY A 198 12.75 -17.62 7.88
CA GLY A 198 12.17 -16.38 8.39
C GLY A 198 11.25 -15.67 7.39
N VAL A 199 11.68 -15.56 6.13
CA VAL A 199 10.89 -14.94 5.06
C VAL A 199 9.65 -15.77 4.71
N LEU A 200 9.80 -17.09 4.58
CA LEU A 200 8.69 -18.00 4.25
C LEU A 200 7.65 -18.02 5.37
N LEU A 201 8.08 -18.16 6.63
CA LEU A 201 7.21 -18.12 7.80
C LEU A 201 6.44 -16.80 7.87
N HIS A 202 7.11 -15.66 7.64
CA HIS A 202 6.44 -14.37 7.62
C HIS A 202 5.35 -14.28 6.54
N ARG A 203 5.67 -14.69 5.30
CA ARG A 203 4.70 -14.70 4.19
C ARG A 203 3.49 -15.60 4.51
N TRP A 204 3.74 -16.77 5.09
CA TRP A 204 2.70 -17.72 5.47
C TRP A 204 1.82 -17.19 6.61
N LEU A 205 2.42 -16.61 7.66
CA LEU A 205 1.69 -16.02 8.78
C LEU A 205 0.81 -14.85 8.32
N VAL A 206 1.29 -13.98 7.43
CA VAL A 206 0.49 -12.90 6.86
C VAL A 206 -0.68 -13.47 6.05
N GLN A 207 -0.43 -14.47 5.20
CA GLN A 207 -1.48 -15.12 4.41
C GLN A 207 -2.57 -15.69 5.32
N ARG A 208 -2.17 -16.45 6.36
CA ARG A 208 -3.08 -17.06 7.31
C ARG A 208 -3.87 -16.00 8.10
N LYS A 209 -3.20 -14.95 8.60
CA LYS A 209 -3.84 -13.87 9.36
C LYS A 209 -4.91 -13.15 8.55
N VAL A 210 -4.62 -12.82 7.29
CA VAL A 210 -5.60 -12.15 6.41
C VAL A 210 -6.73 -13.10 6.04
N SER A 211 -6.43 -14.33 5.63
CA SER A 211 -7.47 -15.29 5.24
C SER A 211 -8.42 -15.63 6.39
N LEU A 212 -7.92 -15.78 7.63
CA LEU A 212 -8.76 -15.98 8.81
C LEU A 212 -9.63 -14.74 9.11
N PHE A 213 -9.06 -13.54 9.00
CA PHE A 213 -9.80 -12.29 9.19
C PHE A 213 -10.94 -12.15 8.17
N VAL A 214 -10.66 -12.42 6.89
CA VAL A 214 -11.65 -12.37 5.81
C VAL A 214 -12.71 -13.45 5.98
N ALA A 215 -12.33 -14.69 6.27
CA ALA A 215 -13.28 -15.79 6.49
C ALA A 215 -14.26 -15.49 7.63
N LYS A 216 -13.76 -14.94 8.74
CA LYS A 216 -14.61 -14.49 9.86
C LYS A 216 -15.63 -13.44 9.43
N ARG A 217 -15.24 -12.50 8.55
CA ARG A 217 -16.12 -11.44 8.05
C ARG A 217 -17.12 -11.92 7.00
N ARG A 218 -16.72 -12.82 6.11
CA ARG A 218 -17.63 -13.47 5.14
C ARG A 218 -18.72 -14.24 5.86
N ASN A 219 -18.35 -15.07 6.85
CA ASN A 219 -19.32 -15.83 7.64
C ASN A 219 -20.31 -14.91 8.37
N ALA A 220 -19.85 -13.81 8.97
CA ALA A 220 -20.71 -12.88 9.68
C ALA A 220 -21.65 -12.03 8.79
N LYS A 221 -21.47 -12.02 7.46
CA LYS A 221 -22.33 -11.29 6.51
C LYS A 221 -23.40 -12.18 5.87
N ILE A 222 -23.24 -13.50 5.98
CA ILE A 222 -24.19 -14.50 5.47
C ILE A 222 -25.33 -14.75 6.48
N TYR A 223 -25.10 -14.45 7.76
CA TYR A 223 -26.12 -14.42 8.83
C TYR A 223 -26.62 -13.00 9.05
#